data_AF-A0A6A6RVS4-F1
#
_entry.id   AF-A0A6A6RVS4-F1
#
_cell.length_a   1.000
_cell.length_b   1.000
_cell.length_c   1.000
_cell.angle_alpha   90.00
_cell.angle_beta   90.00
_cell.angle_gamma   90.00
#
_symmetry.space_group_name_H-M   'P 1'
#
loop_
_entity.id
_entity.type
_entity.pdbx_description
1 polymer ?
#
loop_
_entity_poly.entity_id
_entity_poly.type
_entity_poly.pdbx_seq_one_letter_code
_entity_poly.pdbx_strand_id
1 'polypeptide(L)'
;MASPKPGLLSLPPELLLDIGDFLPPDAILSLKLTHSVVNNTLPSLPCLKNRKASQCARFAIDRLRILSTTTPAEQRCIICRKKYPLHMFVSSSSPACAPQLFVEGAPRPETVDIPPFFCAWHVGRLARVKRTDPNGRNEWVSDMKRMCMHQGCIEGWKDCDCDCDSCGYRMVRTYTRYLNNNIECRRFTFRRNTDEESADPQEKSKGRLYVKENCWHNDTSSESVIDFPVAYELESNIKLNTKRPASRHKPQRRTVSSFDLDKFFTAGEFLCSMPC
;
A
#
# COMPACT_ATOMS: atom_id res chain seq x y z
N MET A 1 -7.61 -5.80 -48.81
CA MET A 1 -7.46 -4.45 -48.23
C MET A 1 -7.67 -4.59 -46.72
N ALA A 2 -6.66 -4.29 -45.90
CA ALA A 2 -6.82 -4.35 -44.44
C ALA A 2 -7.72 -3.19 -44.00
N SER A 3 -8.80 -3.47 -43.28
CA SER A 3 -9.60 -2.39 -42.69
C SER A 3 -8.73 -1.63 -41.68
N PRO A 4 -8.79 -0.30 -41.64
CA PRO A 4 -8.09 0.45 -40.62
C PRO A 4 -8.57 -0.02 -39.24
N LYS A 5 -7.63 -0.41 -38.38
CA LYS A 5 -7.96 -0.75 -36.99
C LYS A 5 -8.50 0.51 -36.33
N PRO A 6 -9.73 0.49 -35.77
CA PRO A 6 -10.25 1.63 -35.05
C PRO A 6 -9.34 1.93 -33.86
N GLY A 7 -8.92 3.19 -33.74
CA GLY A 7 -8.07 3.66 -32.66
C GLY A 7 -8.46 5.06 -32.21
N LEU A 8 -7.99 5.48 -31.04
CA LEU A 8 -8.28 6.81 -30.49
C LEU A 8 -7.88 7.93 -31.48
N LEU A 9 -6.76 7.73 -32.20
CA LEU A 9 -6.22 8.70 -33.16
C LEU A 9 -7.00 8.76 -34.48
N SER A 10 -7.86 7.78 -34.78
CA SER A 10 -8.72 7.80 -35.97
C SER A 10 -10.08 8.44 -35.71
N LEU A 11 -10.34 8.92 -34.49
CA LEU A 11 -11.57 9.62 -34.15
C LEU A 11 -11.59 11.03 -34.73
N PRO A 12 -12.74 11.52 -35.18
CA PRO A 12 -12.95 12.92 -35.48
C PRO A 12 -12.57 13.82 -34.28
N PRO A 13 -12.02 15.03 -34.52
CA PRO A 13 -11.63 15.96 -33.46
C PRO A 13 -12.76 16.28 -32.47
N GLU A 14 -14.01 16.33 -32.93
CA GLU A 14 -15.20 16.60 -32.12
C GLU A 14 -15.40 15.53 -31.06
N LEU A 15 -15.23 14.25 -31.42
CA LEU A 15 -15.34 13.15 -30.45
C LEU A 15 -14.19 13.15 -29.46
N LEU A 16 -12.98 13.56 -29.88
CA LEU A 16 -11.85 13.72 -28.96
C LEU A 16 -12.08 14.86 -27.95
N LEU A 17 -12.68 15.96 -28.38
CA LEU A 17 -13.08 17.07 -27.51
C LEU A 17 -14.17 16.65 -26.53
N ASP A 18 -15.21 15.96 -27.00
CA ASP A 18 -16.28 15.42 -26.16
C ASP A 18 -15.72 14.48 -25.08
N ILE A 19 -14.83 13.56 -25.45
CA ILE A 19 -14.12 12.71 -24.48
C ILE A 19 -13.35 13.58 -23.47
N GLY A 20 -12.65 14.61 -23.95
CA GLY A 20 -11.90 15.56 -23.12
C GLY A 20 -12.74 16.27 -22.06
N ASP A 21 -14.01 16.54 -22.32
CA ASP A 21 -14.89 17.21 -21.36
C ASP A 21 -15.21 16.35 -20.13
N PHE A 22 -15.23 15.03 -20.29
CA PHE A 22 -15.42 14.09 -19.19
C PHE A 22 -14.14 13.73 -18.44
N LEU A 23 -12.97 14.15 -18.94
CA LEU A 23 -11.69 13.81 -18.33
C LEU A 23 -11.25 14.85 -17.28
N PRO A 24 -10.65 14.39 -16.17
CA PRO A 24 -10.03 15.30 -15.22
C PRO A 24 -8.75 15.93 -15.82
N PRO A 25 -8.28 17.07 -15.29
CA PRO A 25 -7.18 17.83 -15.90
C PRO A 25 -5.88 17.05 -16.06
N ASP A 26 -5.57 16.17 -15.11
CA ASP A 26 -4.40 15.30 -15.13
C ASP A 26 -4.50 14.28 -16.28
N ALA A 27 -5.67 13.69 -16.51
CA ALA A 27 -5.88 12.76 -17.63
C ALA A 27 -5.76 13.48 -18.99
N ILE A 28 -6.30 14.70 -19.10
CA ILE A 28 -6.12 15.53 -20.31
C ILE A 28 -4.63 15.79 -20.55
N LEU A 29 -3.90 16.24 -19.53
CA LEU A 29 -2.46 16.48 -19.64
C LEU A 29 -1.72 15.20 -20.06
N SER A 30 -2.00 14.07 -19.43
CA SER A 30 -1.40 12.78 -19.82
C SER A 30 -1.67 12.45 -21.28
N LEU A 31 -2.91 12.60 -21.76
CA LEU A 31 -3.26 12.35 -23.16
C LEU A 31 -2.51 13.28 -24.12
N LYS A 32 -2.41 14.57 -23.80
CA LYS A 32 -1.64 15.52 -24.61
C LYS A 32 -0.17 15.11 -24.73
N LEU A 33 0.41 14.53 -23.68
CA LEU A 33 1.79 14.06 -23.69
C LEU A 33 2.00 12.74 -24.47
N THR A 34 0.93 12.02 -24.84
CA THR A 34 1.07 10.75 -25.58
C THR A 34 1.24 10.92 -27.09
N HIS A 35 0.64 11.96 -27.70
CA HIS A 35 0.65 12.13 -29.15
C HIS A 35 0.38 13.57 -29.60
N SER A 36 1.02 14.02 -30.68
CA SER A 36 0.90 15.39 -31.20
C SER A 36 -0.51 15.76 -31.66
N VAL A 37 -1.22 14.84 -32.34
CA VAL A 37 -2.62 15.06 -32.75
C VAL A 37 -3.50 15.34 -31.54
N VAL A 38 -3.43 14.51 -30.50
CA VAL A 38 -4.20 14.69 -29.27
C VAL A 38 -3.81 15.98 -28.55
N ASN A 39 -2.53 16.35 -28.55
CA ASN A 39 -2.06 17.62 -28.02
C ASN A 39 -2.67 18.84 -28.72
N ASN A 40 -2.80 18.78 -30.04
CA ASN A 40 -3.34 19.87 -30.85
C ASN A 40 -4.87 19.94 -30.78
N THR A 41 -5.54 18.80 -30.61
CA THR A 41 -7.00 18.73 -30.56
C THR A 41 -7.55 19.07 -29.17
N LEU A 42 -6.97 18.53 -28.09
CA LEU A 42 -7.53 18.70 -26.74
C LEU A 42 -7.36 20.13 -26.19
N PRO A 43 -8.24 20.58 -25.28
CA PRO A 43 -8.22 21.95 -24.74
C PRO A 43 -6.86 22.37 -24.19
N SER A 44 -6.53 23.64 -24.34
CA SER A 44 -5.28 24.20 -23.81
C SER A 44 -5.24 24.13 -22.27
N LEU A 45 -4.06 23.92 -21.70
CA LEU A 45 -3.90 23.85 -20.23
C LEU A 45 -4.42 25.10 -19.50
N PRO A 46 -4.30 26.34 -20.04
CA PRO A 46 -4.93 27.51 -19.44
C PRO A 46 -6.44 27.38 -19.24
N CYS A 47 -7.17 26.70 -20.13
CA CYS A 47 -8.61 26.44 -19.97
C CYS A 47 -8.91 25.48 -18.81
N LEU A 48 -7.92 24.70 -18.36
CA LEU A 48 -8.05 23.77 -17.25
C LEU A 48 -7.72 24.41 -15.89
N LYS A 49 -7.25 25.67 -15.85
CA LYS A 49 -6.84 26.36 -14.60
C LYS A 49 -7.93 26.38 -13.52
N ASN A 50 -9.19 26.42 -13.93
CA ASN A 50 -10.33 26.45 -13.01
C ASN A 50 -10.74 25.06 -12.52
N ARG A 51 -10.27 23.98 -13.16
CA ARG A 51 -10.58 22.61 -12.77
C ARG A 51 -9.60 22.16 -11.68
N LYS A 52 -10.10 21.91 -10.47
CA LYS A 52 -9.29 21.40 -9.36
C LYS A 52 -8.89 19.96 -9.63
N ALA A 53 -7.58 19.67 -9.70
CA ALA A 53 -7.09 18.30 -9.73
C ALA A 53 -7.60 17.51 -8.52
N SER A 54 -7.91 16.22 -8.71
CA SER A 54 -8.31 15.34 -7.61
C SER A 54 -7.19 15.24 -6.58
N GLN A 55 -7.51 14.85 -5.34
CA GLN A 55 -6.50 14.70 -4.30
C GLN A 55 -5.46 13.62 -4.68
N CYS A 56 -5.90 12.52 -5.31
CA CYS A 56 -5.04 11.47 -5.83
C CYS A 56 -4.07 11.99 -6.90
N ALA A 57 -4.56 12.78 -7.85
CA ALA A 57 -3.74 13.37 -8.91
C ALA A 57 -2.67 14.30 -8.33
N ARG A 58 -3.03 15.16 -7.37
CA ARG A 58 -2.05 16.03 -6.69
C ARG A 58 -0.97 15.21 -5.99
N PHE A 59 -1.35 14.14 -5.29
CA PHE A 59 -0.37 13.27 -4.64
C PHE A 59 0.53 12.53 -5.63
N ALA A 60 -0.01 12.06 -6.75
CA ALA A 60 0.79 11.44 -7.81
C ALA A 60 1.80 12.44 -8.40
N ILE A 61 1.37 13.68 -8.66
CA ILE A 61 2.24 14.77 -9.14
C ILE A 61 3.33 15.09 -8.12
N ASP A 62 2.97 15.32 -6.85
CA ASP A 62 3.93 15.61 -5.77
C ASP A 62 4.99 14.49 -5.66
N ARG A 63 4.56 13.23 -5.79
CA ARG A 63 5.45 12.06 -5.76
C ARG A 63 6.43 12.06 -6.93
N LEU A 64 5.96 12.32 -8.15
CA LEU A 64 6.81 12.39 -9.34
C LEU A 64 7.80 13.55 -9.25
N ARG A 65 7.40 14.70 -8.67
CA ARG A 65 8.29 15.83 -8.44
C ARG A 65 9.43 15.48 -7.48
N ILE A 66 9.16 14.75 -6.41
CA ILE A 66 10.22 14.29 -5.48
C ILE A 66 11.24 13.41 -6.21
N LEU A 67 10.79 12.52 -7.11
CA LEU A 67 11.70 11.68 -7.89
C LEU A 67 12.58 12.47 -8.86
N SER A 68 12.14 13.67 -9.28
CA SER A 68 12.92 14.54 -10.17
C SER A 68 13.97 15.40 -9.45
N THR A 69 13.88 15.52 -8.12
CA THR A 69 14.91 16.23 -7.34
C THR A 69 16.11 15.32 -7.10
N THR A 70 17.32 15.84 -7.35
CA THR A 70 18.57 15.06 -7.32
C THR A 70 18.87 14.42 -5.96
N THR A 71 18.42 15.00 -4.85
CA THR A 71 18.55 14.43 -3.49
C THR A 71 17.44 14.96 -2.57
N PRO A 72 16.26 14.34 -2.50
CA PRO A 72 15.21 14.79 -1.58
C PRO A 72 15.63 14.50 -0.14
N ALA A 73 15.71 15.51 0.73
CA ALA A 73 15.99 15.29 2.16
C ALA A 73 14.82 14.60 2.88
N GLU A 74 13.60 14.81 2.37
CA GLU A 74 12.36 14.30 2.94
C GLU A 74 11.52 13.60 1.88
N GLN A 75 10.71 12.65 2.34
CA GLN A 75 9.73 11.95 1.53
C GLN A 75 8.39 11.91 2.26
N ARG A 76 7.30 11.94 1.49
CA ARG A 76 5.93 11.91 2.02
C ARG A 76 5.42 10.48 2.10
N CYS A 77 4.88 10.09 3.24
CA CYS A 77 4.25 8.78 3.40
C CYS A 77 2.91 8.72 2.66
N ILE A 78 2.65 7.65 1.91
CA ILE A 78 1.42 7.44 1.17
C ILE A 78 0.21 7.18 2.06
N ILE A 79 0.43 6.61 3.26
CA ILE A 79 -0.62 6.25 4.20
C ILE A 79 -1.02 7.43 5.08
N CYS A 80 -0.10 7.93 5.91
CA CYS A 80 -0.43 9.03 6.82
C CYS A 80 -0.27 10.43 6.21
N ARG A 81 0.25 10.54 4.98
CA ARG A 81 0.42 11.80 4.26
C ARG A 81 1.36 12.81 4.93
N LYS A 82 2.10 12.42 5.98
CA LYS A 82 3.14 13.22 6.65
C LYS A 82 4.48 13.11 5.91
N LYS A 83 5.32 14.15 6.00
CA LYS A 83 6.70 14.13 5.50
C LYS A 83 7.62 13.61 6.59
N TYR A 84 8.60 12.80 6.19
CA TYR A 84 9.64 12.26 7.08
C TYR A 84 10.98 12.28 6.35
N PRO A 85 12.11 12.26 7.09
CA PRO A 85 13.43 12.02 6.51
C PRO A 85 13.48 10.70 5.73
N LEU A 86 14.35 10.61 4.72
CA LEU A 86 14.46 9.40 3.88
C LEU A 86 14.76 8.11 4.66
N HIS A 87 15.53 8.18 5.74
CA HIS A 87 15.84 7.00 6.58
C HIS A 87 14.59 6.42 7.27
N MET A 88 13.46 7.12 7.29
CA MET A 88 12.19 6.58 7.81
C MET A 88 11.41 5.76 6.79
N PHE A 89 11.96 5.53 5.59
CA PHE A 89 11.37 4.73 4.52
C PHE A 89 12.11 3.41 4.28
N VAL A 90 12.89 2.96 5.27
CA VAL A 90 13.50 1.62 5.33
C VAL A 90 12.89 0.82 6.50
N SER A 91 12.80 -0.50 6.36
CA SER A 91 12.17 -1.36 7.36
C SER A 91 12.94 -1.48 8.66
N SER A 92 14.26 -1.36 8.60
CA SER A 92 15.11 -1.35 9.79
C SER A 92 14.79 -0.22 10.76
N SER A 93 14.16 0.85 10.29
CA SER A 93 13.75 1.99 11.13
C SER A 93 12.36 1.81 11.74
N SER A 94 11.70 0.68 11.48
CA SER A 94 10.39 0.38 12.03
C SER A 94 10.51 -0.20 13.44
N PRO A 95 9.67 0.22 14.40
CA PRO A 95 9.59 -0.45 15.69
C PRO A 95 9.12 -1.91 15.57
N ALA A 96 8.51 -2.29 14.44
CA ALA A 96 8.13 -3.67 14.16
C ALA A 96 9.29 -4.53 13.65
N CYS A 97 10.49 -3.99 13.46
CA CYS A 97 11.66 -4.74 13.00
C CYS A 97 12.76 -4.71 14.06
N ALA A 98 13.40 -5.86 14.29
CA ALA A 98 14.48 -5.95 15.25
C ALA A 98 15.68 -5.16 14.71
N PRO A 99 16.35 -4.35 15.56
CA PRO A 99 17.62 -3.77 15.17
C PRO A 99 18.60 -4.91 14.92
N GLN A 100 19.10 -5.00 13.69
CA GLN A 100 20.18 -5.92 13.37
C GLN A 100 21.51 -5.20 13.66
N LEU A 101 22.41 -5.92 14.33
CA LEU A 101 23.79 -5.46 14.50
C LEU A 101 24.48 -5.60 13.13
N PHE A 102 24.70 -4.48 12.47
CA PHE A 102 25.34 -4.47 11.16
C PHE A 102 26.84 -4.24 11.31
N VAL A 103 27.61 -5.04 10.57
CA VAL A 103 29.02 -4.74 10.31
C VAL A 103 29.08 -3.45 9.49
N GLU A 104 29.91 -2.51 9.93
CA GLU A 104 30.06 -1.21 9.28
C GLU A 104 30.49 -1.38 7.81
N GLY A 105 29.76 -0.73 6.88
CA GLY A 105 30.06 -0.77 5.44
C GLY A 105 29.22 -1.72 4.58
N ALA A 106 28.42 -2.62 5.16
CA ALA A 106 27.49 -3.46 4.38
C ALA A 106 26.12 -2.78 4.17
N PRO A 107 25.47 -2.93 3.00
CA PRO A 107 24.09 -2.49 2.80
C PRO A 107 23.18 -3.17 3.80
N ARG A 108 22.33 -2.41 4.50
CA ARG A 108 21.38 -2.96 5.48
C ARG A 108 20.31 -3.76 4.72
N PRO A 109 20.22 -5.10 4.86
CA PRO A 109 19.12 -5.85 4.30
C PRO A 109 17.80 -5.37 4.89
N GLU A 110 16.81 -5.16 4.02
CA GLU A 110 15.44 -4.90 4.44
C GLU A 110 14.89 -6.14 5.15
N THR A 111 14.51 -5.98 6.42
CA THR A 111 13.87 -7.04 7.21
C THR A 111 12.53 -7.40 6.59
N VAL A 112 11.72 -6.40 6.27
CA VAL A 112 10.42 -6.52 5.61
C VAL A 112 10.43 -5.67 4.36
N ASP A 113 9.89 -6.19 3.25
CA ASP A 113 9.75 -5.39 2.02
C ASP A 113 8.70 -4.30 2.22
N ILE A 114 9.14 -3.05 2.32
CA ILE A 114 8.27 -1.89 2.48
C ILE A 114 7.95 -1.31 1.10
N PRO A 115 6.66 -1.11 0.78
CA PRO A 115 6.29 -0.45 -0.46
C PRO A 115 6.91 0.97 -0.53
N PRO A 116 7.45 1.40 -1.67
CA PRO A 116 7.93 2.77 -1.83
C PRO A 116 6.92 3.81 -1.35
N PHE A 117 7.43 4.85 -0.69
CA PHE A 117 6.64 5.92 -0.07
C PHE A 117 5.83 5.47 1.16
N PHE A 118 6.12 4.31 1.73
CA PHE A 118 5.49 3.84 2.95
C PHE A 118 6.49 4.01 4.11
N CYS A 119 6.14 4.76 5.14
CA CYS A 119 7.08 5.02 6.23
C CYS A 119 7.10 3.86 7.24
N ALA A 120 8.22 3.74 7.94
CA ALA A 120 8.53 2.68 8.88
C ALA A 120 7.49 2.52 10.01
N TRP A 121 6.82 3.60 10.40
CA TRP A 121 5.74 3.56 11.39
C TRP A 121 4.52 2.76 10.95
N HIS A 122 4.27 2.64 9.64
CA HIS A 122 3.09 1.97 9.12
C HIS A 122 3.33 0.50 8.80
N VAL A 123 4.52 -0.07 9.05
CA VAL A 123 4.82 -1.48 8.73
C VAL A 123 3.82 -2.43 9.37
N GLY A 124 3.35 -2.11 10.59
CA GLY A 124 2.29 -2.88 11.26
C GLY A 124 0.98 -2.97 10.45
N ARG A 125 0.69 -2.03 9.53
CA ARG A 125 -0.47 -2.11 8.62
C ARG A 125 -0.32 -3.16 7.51
N LEU A 126 0.88 -3.70 7.32
CA LEU A 126 1.12 -4.86 6.46
C LEU A 126 0.94 -6.16 7.24
N ALA A 127 0.63 -6.10 8.53
CA ALA A 127 0.34 -7.25 9.38
C ALA A 127 -1.12 -7.25 9.85
N ARG A 128 -1.70 -8.43 10.02
CA ARG A 128 -3.00 -8.60 10.68
C ARG A 128 -3.05 -9.90 11.48
N VAL A 129 -3.96 -9.96 12.45
CA VAL A 129 -4.30 -11.19 13.17
C VAL A 129 -5.62 -11.73 12.62
N LYS A 130 -5.68 -13.05 12.39
CA LYS A 130 -6.90 -13.77 12.01
C LYS A 130 -7.10 -14.92 12.99
N ARG A 131 -8.18 -14.85 13.76
CA ARG A 131 -8.57 -15.94 14.67
C ARG A 131 -9.13 -17.11 13.88
N THR A 132 -8.76 -18.31 14.30
CA THR A 132 -9.19 -19.59 13.74
C THR A 132 -9.79 -20.45 14.85
N ASP A 133 -10.43 -21.55 14.47
CA ASP A 133 -10.97 -22.52 15.44
C ASP A 133 -9.84 -23.12 16.31
N PRO A 134 -10.14 -23.74 17.47
CA PRO A 134 -9.13 -24.31 18.36
C PRO A 134 -8.16 -25.30 17.70
N ASN A 135 -8.63 -26.03 16.69
CA ASN A 135 -7.83 -26.96 15.90
C ASN A 135 -7.31 -26.35 14.58
N GLY A 136 -7.41 -25.03 14.45
CA GLY A 136 -7.00 -24.26 13.29
C GLY A 136 -5.50 -23.96 13.26
N ARG A 137 -5.12 -23.09 12.32
CA ARG A 137 -3.73 -22.68 12.08
C ARG A 137 -3.21 -21.83 13.23
N ASN A 138 -1.95 -22.05 13.61
CA ASN A 138 -1.25 -21.27 14.63
C ASN A 138 0.15 -20.86 14.15
N GLU A 139 0.21 -19.98 13.15
CA GLU A 139 1.46 -19.65 12.46
C GLU A 139 1.42 -18.23 11.87
N TRP A 140 2.60 -17.74 11.47
CA TRP A 140 2.74 -16.55 10.64
C TRP A 140 2.88 -16.92 9.17
N VAL A 141 2.13 -16.23 8.33
CA VAL A 141 2.11 -16.46 6.89
C VAL A 141 2.31 -15.15 6.17
N SER A 142 3.10 -15.18 5.11
CA SER A 142 3.24 -14.08 4.16
C SER A 142 2.59 -14.42 2.83
N ASP A 143 1.94 -13.42 2.23
CA ASP A 143 1.34 -13.51 0.90
C ASP A 143 1.43 -12.17 0.16
N MET A 144 1.23 -12.18 -1.16
CA MET A 144 1.25 -10.97 -1.98
C MET A 144 -0.18 -10.51 -2.25
N LYS A 145 -0.51 -9.28 -1.85
CA LYS A 145 -1.85 -8.72 -2.00
C LYS A 145 -1.85 -7.38 -2.70
N ARG A 146 -2.98 -7.02 -3.31
CA ARG A 146 -3.18 -5.67 -3.88
C ARG A 146 -3.55 -4.69 -2.77
N MET A 147 -2.80 -3.60 -2.69
CA MET A 147 -3.09 -2.47 -1.82
C MET A 147 -3.48 -1.26 -2.65
N CYS A 148 -4.58 -0.61 -2.26
CA CYS A 148 -5.00 0.68 -2.79
C CYS A 148 -4.00 1.77 -2.38
N MET A 149 -3.51 2.53 -3.36
CA MET A 149 -2.51 3.59 -3.13
C MET A 149 -3.10 4.89 -2.58
N HIS A 150 -4.43 5.02 -2.47
CA HIS A 150 -5.07 6.22 -1.88
C HIS A 150 -5.43 6.03 -0.40
N GLN A 151 -6.05 4.91 -0.07
CA GLN A 151 -6.53 4.62 1.29
C GLN A 151 -5.62 3.64 2.04
N GLY A 152 -4.75 2.91 1.34
CA GLY A 152 -3.95 1.85 1.94
C GLY A 152 -4.73 0.56 2.26
N CYS A 153 -5.96 0.42 1.74
CA CYS A 153 -6.76 -0.79 1.92
C CYS A 153 -6.13 -1.96 1.17
N ILE A 154 -6.00 -3.10 1.85
CA ILE A 154 -5.46 -4.34 1.29
C ILE A 154 -6.64 -5.25 0.89
N GLU A 155 -6.60 -5.76 -0.35
CA GLU A 155 -7.64 -6.64 -0.90
C GLU A 155 -7.82 -7.89 -0.02
N GLY A 156 -9.07 -8.22 0.33
CA GLY A 156 -9.38 -9.33 1.26
C GLY A 156 -9.15 -9.02 2.74
N TRP A 157 -8.74 -7.80 3.08
CA TRP A 157 -8.69 -7.31 4.47
C TRP A 157 -9.81 -6.31 4.73
N LYS A 158 -9.93 -5.31 3.85
CA LYS A 158 -10.97 -4.30 3.88
C LYS A 158 -11.24 -3.85 2.45
N ASP A 159 -12.51 -3.68 2.11
CA ASP A 159 -12.89 -3.10 0.83
C ASP A 159 -12.44 -1.64 0.74
N CYS A 160 -11.99 -1.25 -0.45
CA CYS A 160 -11.60 0.12 -0.70
C CYS A 160 -12.83 0.91 -1.17
N ASP A 161 -13.30 1.81 -0.31
CA ASP A 161 -14.45 2.68 -0.60
C ASP A 161 -14.00 4.04 -1.13
N CYS A 162 -12.89 4.13 -1.88
CA CYS A 162 -12.55 5.40 -2.52
C CYS A 162 -13.41 5.59 -3.76
N ASP A 163 -14.03 6.76 -3.90
CA ASP A 163 -14.74 7.17 -5.12
C ASP A 163 -13.77 7.66 -6.20
N CYS A 164 -12.59 7.04 -6.30
CA CYS A 164 -11.50 7.57 -7.09
C CYS A 164 -11.17 6.68 -8.28
N ASP A 165 -11.51 7.15 -9.49
CA ASP A 165 -11.29 6.42 -10.75
C ASP A 165 -9.80 6.24 -11.09
N SER A 166 -8.93 7.05 -10.48
CA SER A 166 -7.48 7.05 -10.70
C SER A 166 -6.70 6.31 -9.62
N CYS A 167 -7.37 5.55 -8.76
CA CYS A 167 -6.68 4.81 -7.72
C CYS A 167 -5.79 3.70 -8.28
N GLY A 168 -4.49 3.92 -8.27
CA GLY A 168 -3.53 2.86 -8.53
C GLY A 168 -3.60 1.78 -7.44
N TYR A 169 -3.42 0.53 -7.85
CA TYR A 169 -3.15 -0.57 -6.93
C TYR A 169 -1.69 -0.98 -7.05
N ARG A 170 -1.14 -1.50 -5.95
CA ARG A 170 0.20 -2.06 -5.93
C ARG A 170 0.21 -3.41 -5.23
N MET A 171 0.98 -4.36 -5.77
CA MET A 171 1.28 -5.59 -5.06
C MET A 171 2.19 -5.28 -3.87
N VAL A 172 1.77 -5.68 -2.68
CA VAL A 172 2.51 -5.54 -1.43
C VAL A 172 2.57 -6.88 -0.73
N ARG A 173 3.67 -7.15 -0.05
CA ARG A 173 3.78 -8.31 0.82
C ARG A 173 3.01 -8.03 2.11
N THR A 174 2.17 -8.97 2.51
CA THR A 174 1.38 -8.89 3.73
C THR A 174 1.66 -10.07 4.63
N TYR A 175 1.40 -9.90 5.92
CA TYR A 175 1.69 -10.86 6.97
C TYR A 175 0.41 -11.13 7.75
N THR A 176 -0.07 -12.37 7.75
CA THR A 176 -1.23 -12.79 8.54
C THR A 176 -0.77 -13.72 9.64
N ARG A 177 -1.04 -13.33 10.88
CA ARG A 177 -0.93 -14.18 12.05
C ARG A 177 -2.23 -14.96 12.23
N TYR A 178 -2.20 -16.26 11.98
CA TYR A 178 -3.32 -17.14 12.28
C TYR A 178 -3.24 -17.59 13.73
N LEU A 179 -4.25 -17.31 14.54
CA LEU A 179 -4.26 -17.63 15.98
C LEU A 179 -5.37 -18.64 16.26
N ASN A 180 -5.05 -19.80 16.82
CA ASN A 180 -6.03 -20.82 17.22
C ASN A 180 -6.34 -20.81 18.73
N ASN A 181 -5.69 -19.94 19.49
CA ASN A 181 -5.89 -19.80 20.92
C ASN A 181 -6.50 -18.43 21.27
N ASN A 182 -6.84 -18.23 22.54
CA ASN A 182 -7.40 -16.98 23.03
C ASN A 182 -6.35 -15.96 23.49
N ILE A 183 -5.06 -16.32 23.43
CA ILE A 183 -3.96 -15.51 23.96
C ILE A 183 -3.34 -14.73 22.82
N GLU A 184 -3.63 -13.43 22.77
CA GLU A 184 -3.09 -12.53 21.75
C GLU A 184 -1.84 -11.83 22.26
N CYS A 185 -0.71 -12.10 21.61
CA CYS A 185 0.54 -11.42 21.90
C CYS A 185 0.47 -10.00 21.31
N ARG A 186 0.61 -8.98 22.16
CA ARG A 186 0.38 -7.58 21.75
C ARG A 186 1.52 -6.97 20.95
N ARG A 187 2.72 -7.56 21.04
CA ARG A 187 3.92 -7.05 20.39
C ARG A 187 4.57 -8.15 19.59
N PHE A 188 4.94 -7.80 18.36
CA PHE A 188 5.71 -8.66 17.49
C PHE A 188 6.84 -7.86 16.84
N THR A 189 7.92 -8.56 16.53
CA THR A 189 9.09 -7.98 15.89
C THR A 189 9.61 -8.92 14.81
N PHE A 190 9.72 -8.42 13.58
CA PHE A 190 10.32 -9.14 12.46
C PHE A 190 11.84 -9.16 12.59
N ARG A 191 12.45 -10.29 12.24
CA ARG A 191 13.91 -10.45 12.12
C ARG A 191 14.22 -11.42 10.98
N ARG A 192 15.41 -11.31 10.39
CA ARG A 192 15.89 -12.28 9.40
C ARG A 192 17.02 -13.12 9.98
N ASN A 193 16.99 -14.42 9.68
CA ASN A 193 18.13 -15.29 9.85
C ASN A 193 18.84 -15.43 8.50
N THR A 194 20.03 -14.87 8.35
CA THR A 194 20.79 -14.89 7.09
C THR A 194 21.36 -16.26 6.73
N ASP A 195 21.43 -17.17 7.71
CA ASP A 195 22.03 -18.49 7.54
C ASP A 195 21.04 -19.51 6.95
N GLU A 196 19.76 -19.13 6.86
CA GLU A 196 18.70 -19.96 6.28
C GLU A 196 18.22 -19.38 4.95
N GLU A 197 17.84 -20.24 4.02
CA GLU A 197 17.25 -19.81 2.75
C GLU A 197 15.84 -19.24 2.96
N SER A 198 15.45 -18.27 2.13
CA SER A 198 14.09 -17.73 2.17
C SER A 198 13.09 -18.80 1.75
N ALA A 199 11.95 -18.86 2.45
CA ALA A 199 10.83 -19.71 2.08
C ALA A 199 10.09 -19.19 0.83
N ASP A 200 10.31 -17.94 0.44
CA ASP A 200 9.67 -17.33 -0.73
C ASP A 200 10.69 -17.13 -1.88
N PRO A 201 10.49 -17.78 -3.04
CA PRO A 201 11.38 -17.65 -4.19
C PRO A 201 11.38 -16.23 -4.81
N GLN A 202 10.39 -15.39 -4.52
CA GLN A 202 10.30 -14.01 -5.02
C GLN A 202 10.95 -12.99 -4.08
N GLU A 203 11.41 -13.41 -2.90
CA GLU A 203 11.97 -12.50 -1.92
C GLU A 203 13.38 -12.03 -2.34
N LYS A 204 13.56 -10.70 -2.36
CA LYS A 204 14.83 -10.08 -2.76
C LYS A 204 15.87 -10.10 -1.65
N SER A 205 15.41 -10.12 -0.40
CA SER A 205 16.28 -10.14 0.78
C SER A 205 16.77 -11.56 1.04
N LYS A 206 18.07 -11.69 1.35
CA LYS A 206 18.63 -12.95 1.82
C LYS A 206 18.12 -13.29 3.22
N GLY A 207 18.06 -14.57 3.54
CA GLY A 207 17.69 -15.05 4.87
C GLY A 207 16.21 -15.36 5.02
N ARG A 208 15.90 -16.33 5.89
CA ARG A 208 14.53 -16.65 6.29
C ARG A 208 13.97 -15.61 7.25
N LEU A 209 12.71 -15.23 7.04
CA LEU A 209 12.01 -14.28 7.90
C LEU A 209 11.39 -14.98 9.11
N TYR A 210 11.57 -14.37 10.27
CA TYR A 210 11.05 -14.80 11.56
C TYR A 210 10.26 -13.67 12.23
N VAL A 211 9.30 -14.05 13.06
CA VAL A 211 8.54 -13.12 13.91
C VAL A 211 8.68 -13.55 15.36
N LYS A 212 9.27 -12.66 16.16
CA LYS A 212 9.33 -12.77 17.61
C LYS A 212 8.08 -12.15 18.21
N GLU A 213 7.28 -12.94 18.92
CA GLU A 213 6.11 -12.48 19.67
C GLU A 213 6.42 -12.41 21.16
N ASN A 214 6.02 -11.31 21.80
CA ASN A 214 6.08 -11.15 23.24
C ASN A 214 4.67 -11.26 23.81
N CYS A 215 4.43 -12.34 24.57
CA CYS A 215 3.11 -12.70 25.08
C CYS A 215 3.07 -12.47 26.59
N TRP A 216 1.96 -11.89 27.05
CA TRP A 216 1.73 -11.58 28.45
C TRP A 216 0.66 -12.52 28.98
N HIS A 217 0.96 -13.26 30.03
CA HIS A 217 -0.02 -14.09 30.73
C HIS A 217 -0.62 -13.26 31.86
N ASN A 218 -1.95 -13.25 31.98
CA ASN A 218 -2.61 -12.44 33.02
C ASN A 218 -2.24 -12.89 34.44
N ASP A 219 -1.88 -14.16 34.60
CA ASP A 219 -1.67 -14.78 35.92
C ASP A 219 -0.22 -14.71 36.39
N THR A 220 0.72 -14.37 35.50
CA THR A 220 2.15 -14.37 35.80
C THR A 220 2.80 -13.15 35.17
N SER A 221 3.55 -12.39 35.96
CA SER A 221 4.43 -11.31 35.46
C SER A 221 5.58 -11.80 34.56
N SER A 222 5.54 -13.07 34.13
CA SER A 222 6.47 -13.65 33.18
C SER A 222 6.07 -13.30 31.75
N GLU A 223 7.01 -12.69 31.03
CA GLU A 223 6.94 -12.51 29.58
C GLU A 223 7.41 -13.80 28.91
N SER A 224 6.54 -14.41 28.11
CA SER A 224 6.93 -15.52 27.24
C SER A 224 7.29 -14.98 25.86
N VAL A 225 8.40 -15.48 25.33
CA VAL A 225 8.92 -15.11 24.01
C VAL A 225 8.75 -16.32 23.10
N ILE A 226 8.03 -16.14 22.01
CA ILE A 226 7.84 -17.18 21.00
C ILE A 226 8.42 -16.69 19.68
N ASP A 227 9.09 -17.57 18.95
CA ASP A 227 9.69 -17.25 17.66
C ASP A 227 9.09 -18.15 16.58
N PHE A 228 8.49 -17.53 15.57
CA PHE A 228 7.82 -18.24 14.48
C PHE A 228 8.52 -17.98 13.16
N PRO A 229 8.86 -19.02 12.37
CA PRO A 229 9.20 -18.82 10.97
C PRO A 229 7.98 -18.30 10.22
N VAL A 230 8.19 -17.38 9.29
CA VAL A 230 7.13 -16.90 8.40
C VAL A 230 7.04 -17.85 7.20
N ALA A 231 5.92 -18.56 7.09
CA ALA A 231 5.63 -19.36 5.91
C ALA A 231 5.27 -18.46 4.72
N TYR A 232 5.55 -18.88 3.50
CA TYR A 232 5.06 -18.22 2.30
C TYR A 232 3.89 -19.01 1.72
N GLU A 233 2.73 -18.38 1.60
CA GLU A 233 1.57 -18.97 0.97
C GLU A 233 1.48 -18.42 -0.45
N LEU A 234 1.93 -19.23 -1.41
CA LEU A 234 1.66 -18.96 -2.82
C LEU A 234 0.14 -18.99 -2.96
N GLU A 235 -0.47 -17.88 -3.40
CA GLU A 235 -1.91 -17.84 -3.64
C GLU A 235 -2.25 -18.95 -4.65
N SER A 236 -2.73 -20.07 -4.12
CA SER A 236 -3.01 -21.28 -4.88
C SER A 236 -4.30 -21.05 -5.66
N ASN A 237 -4.14 -20.37 -6.79
CA ASN A 237 -5.22 -19.88 -7.62
C ASN A 237 -6.16 -18.97 -6.84
N ILE A 238 -5.83 -17.66 -6.81
CA ILE A 238 -6.91 -16.68 -6.98
C ILE A 238 -7.66 -17.19 -8.21
N LYS A 239 -8.81 -17.85 -8.02
CA LYS A 239 -9.86 -17.89 -9.02
C LYS A 239 -10.14 -16.43 -9.25
N LEU A 240 -9.42 -15.85 -10.22
CA LEU A 240 -9.48 -14.48 -10.66
C LEU A 240 -10.95 -14.26 -10.90
N ASN A 241 -11.62 -13.74 -9.88
CA ASN A 241 -13.00 -13.35 -9.95
C ASN A 241 -12.90 -12.06 -10.76
N THR A 242 -12.72 -12.26 -12.07
CA THR A 242 -12.63 -11.25 -13.13
C THR A 242 -13.93 -10.48 -13.28
N LYS A 243 -14.91 -10.76 -12.42
CA LYS A 243 -15.78 -9.73 -11.88
C LYS A 243 -14.92 -8.67 -11.18
N ARG A 244 -14.21 -7.85 -11.99
CA ARG A 244 -14.04 -6.43 -11.68
C ARG A 244 -15.35 -6.04 -11.01
N PRO A 245 -15.36 -5.56 -9.75
CA PRO A 245 -16.57 -4.98 -9.22
C PRO A 245 -17.01 -3.99 -10.28
N ALA A 246 -18.13 -4.27 -10.95
CA ALA A 246 -18.66 -3.37 -11.95
C ALA A 246 -18.66 -2.04 -11.25
N SER A 247 -17.88 -1.09 -11.77
CA SER A 247 -17.75 0.26 -11.22
C SER A 247 -19.16 0.68 -10.88
N ARG A 248 -19.53 0.59 -9.60
CA ARG A 248 -20.80 1.10 -9.13
C ARG A 248 -20.51 2.57 -9.13
N HIS A 249 -20.68 3.20 -10.30
CA HIS A 249 -20.99 4.60 -10.39
C HIS A 249 -22.24 4.78 -9.56
N LYS A 250 -22.06 4.99 -8.25
CA LYS A 250 -23.09 5.56 -7.42
C LYS A 250 -23.36 6.91 -8.08
N PRO A 251 -24.60 7.19 -8.55
CA PRO A 251 -24.93 8.52 -9.04
C PRO A 251 -24.55 9.51 -7.93
N GLN A 252 -23.75 10.52 -8.29
CA GLN A 252 -23.28 11.56 -7.37
C GLN A 252 -24.49 12.29 -6.76
N ARG A 253 -25.04 11.79 -5.64
CA ARG A 253 -25.87 12.60 -4.76
C ARG A 253 -24.94 13.45 -3.91
N ARG A 254 -24.88 14.74 -4.24
CA ARG A 254 -24.27 15.76 -3.36
C ARG A 254 -25.12 15.85 -2.09
N THR A 255 -24.80 15.05 -1.10
CA THR A 255 -25.23 15.27 0.29
C THR A 255 -24.03 15.72 1.08
N VAL A 256 -24.11 16.94 1.61
CA VAL A 256 -23.17 17.46 2.60
C VAL A 256 -23.46 16.69 3.89
N SER A 257 -22.65 15.67 4.20
CA SER A 257 -22.70 14.98 5.49
C SER A 257 -21.48 15.35 6.31
N SER A 258 -21.71 15.97 7.47
CA SER A 258 -20.75 16.04 8.56
C SER A 258 -20.37 14.60 8.96
N PHE A 259 -19.12 14.24 8.77
CA PHE A 259 -18.58 12.96 9.24
C PHE A 259 -18.20 13.08 10.70
N ASP A 260 -18.93 12.36 11.55
CA ASP A 260 -18.51 12.00 12.90
C ASP A 260 -17.43 10.92 12.80
N LEU A 261 -16.26 11.21 13.36
CA LEU A 261 -15.07 10.36 13.40
C LEU A 261 -14.99 9.66 14.75
N ASP A 262 -16.00 8.88 15.13
CA ASP A 262 -15.92 8.05 16.32
C ASP A 262 -16.66 6.72 16.10
N LYS A 263 -15.87 5.69 15.79
CA LYS A 263 -16.03 4.26 16.15
C LYS A 263 -15.50 3.33 15.06
N PHE A 264 -14.78 2.31 15.52
CA PHE A 264 -14.25 1.13 14.81
C PHE A 264 -12.86 1.24 14.16
N PHE A 265 -11.83 1.12 15.01
CA PHE A 265 -10.76 0.11 14.86
C PHE A 265 -10.10 -0.12 16.23
N THR A 266 -10.42 -1.23 16.89
CA THR A 266 -9.52 -1.86 17.88
C THR A 266 -8.51 -2.73 17.14
N ALA A 267 -7.76 -2.13 16.22
CA ALA A 267 -6.38 -2.55 16.02
C ALA A 267 -5.63 -1.80 17.11
N GLY A 268 -5.01 -2.53 18.04
CA GLY A 268 -4.37 -1.96 19.23
C GLY A 268 -3.73 -0.62 18.93
N GLU A 269 -4.16 0.39 19.67
CA GLU A 269 -3.48 1.67 19.77
C GLU A 269 -2.01 1.38 20.12
N PHE A 270 -1.16 1.28 19.10
CA PHE A 270 0.25 1.60 19.22
C PHE A 270 0.31 3.12 19.40
N LEU A 271 -0.18 3.59 20.55
CA LEU A 271 0.23 4.85 21.15
C LEU A 271 1.69 4.64 21.55
N CYS A 272 2.60 4.77 20.58
CA CYS A 272 3.93 5.28 20.87
C CYS A 272 3.76 6.78 21.18
N SER A 273 3.24 7.07 22.36
CA SER A 273 3.34 8.39 22.97
C SER A 273 4.80 8.64 23.31
N MET A 274 5.42 9.61 22.63
CA MET A 274 6.57 10.34 23.14
C MET A 274 6.42 11.82 22.76
N PRO A 275 6.90 12.73 23.62
CA PRO A 275 6.55 14.14 23.58
C PRO A 275 7.20 14.83 22.38
N CYS A 276 6.50 15.84 21.85
CA CYS A 276 7.09 16.84 20.96
C CYS A 276 8.25 17.57 21.65
#